data_AF-A0A450YUZ3-F1
#
_entry.id   AF-A0A450YUZ3-F1
#
_cell.length_a   1.000
_cell.length_b   1.000
_cell.length_c   1.000
_cell.angle_alpha   90.00
_cell.angle_beta   90.00
_cell.angle_gamma   90.00
#
_symmetry.space_group_name_H-M   'P 1'
#
loop_
_entity.id
_entity.type
_entity.pdbx_description
1 polymer ?
#
loop_
_entity_poly.entity_id
_entity_poly.type
_entity_poly.pdbx_seq_one_letter_code
_entity_poly.pdbx_strand_id
1 'polypeptide(L)'
;MKSILTFIARFSLCAALLHSAHAKELVGSIPGQLSVRQGAAVYTIPIQIPPGVAGMQSDLAITYNSNAGNGLLGVGFSLSGLSTITRCGQTIAQNRVKGGAVTNPGEKT
;
A
#
# COMPACT_ATOMS: atom_id res chain seq x y z
N MET A 1 -48.02 -17.91 -3.67
CA MET A 1 -47.53 -17.94 -2.27
C MET A 1 -46.42 -18.97 -2.03
N LYS A 2 -46.52 -20.20 -2.55
CA LYS A 2 -45.52 -21.27 -2.34
C LYS A 2 -44.16 -21.03 -3.03
N SER A 3 -44.16 -20.34 -4.19
CA SER A 3 -42.95 -20.07 -5.00
C SER A 3 -42.06 -18.93 -4.45
N ILE A 4 -42.64 -17.96 -3.72
CA ILE A 4 -41.89 -16.84 -3.13
C ILE A 4 -41.01 -17.32 -1.95
N LEU A 5 -41.53 -18.27 -1.17
CA LEU A 5 -40.87 -18.77 0.04
C LEU A 5 -39.64 -19.64 -0.29
N THR A 6 -39.70 -20.40 -1.38
CA THR A 6 -38.56 -21.19 -1.88
C THR A 6 -37.43 -20.32 -2.42
N PHE A 7 -37.75 -19.14 -2.97
CA PHE A 7 -36.75 -18.20 -3.49
C PHE A 7 -35.94 -17.55 -2.36
N ILE A 8 -36.61 -17.12 -1.29
CA ILE A 8 -35.95 -16.55 -0.10
C ILE A 8 -35.08 -17.60 0.59
N ALA A 9 -35.56 -18.84 0.72
CA ALA A 9 -34.79 -19.94 1.31
C ALA A 9 -33.53 -20.28 0.49
N ARG A 10 -33.61 -20.22 -0.85
CA ARG A 10 -32.45 -20.45 -1.73
C ARG A 10 -31.47 -19.27 -1.76
N PHE A 11 -31.96 -18.05 -1.66
CA PHE A 11 -31.11 -16.87 -1.53
C PHE A 11 -30.37 -16.85 -0.19
N SER A 12 -31.04 -17.23 0.90
CA SER A 12 -30.43 -17.37 2.23
C SER A 12 -29.41 -18.52 2.29
N LEU A 13 -29.63 -19.62 1.55
CA LEU A 13 -28.69 -20.74 1.47
C LEU A 13 -27.43 -20.37 0.65
N CYS A 14 -27.52 -19.44 -0.29
CA CYS A 14 -26.38 -18.94 -1.06
C CYS A 14 -25.54 -17.94 -0.25
N ALA A 15 -26.17 -17.09 0.56
CA ALA A 15 -25.47 -16.13 1.42
C ALA A 15 -24.61 -16.82 2.51
N ALA A 16 -25.03 -17.99 3.01
CA ALA A 16 -24.28 -18.76 4.00
C ALA A 16 -23.06 -19.53 3.44
N LEU A 17 -22.85 -19.53 2.12
CA LEU A 17 -21.72 -20.20 1.46
C LEU A 17 -20.58 -19.26 1.05
N LEU A 18 -20.71 -17.95 1.29
CA LEU A 18 -19.63 -16.98 1.11
C LEU A 18 -18.62 -17.08 2.28
N HIS A 19 -17.85 -18.17 2.30
CA HIS A 19 -16.72 -18.31 3.21
C HIS A 19 -15.52 -17.59 2.60
N SER A 20 -15.07 -16.50 3.22
CA SER A 20 -13.83 -15.83 2.83
C SER A 20 -12.66 -16.76 3.17
N ALA A 21 -11.97 -17.28 2.15
CA ALA A 21 -10.80 -18.15 2.34
C ALA A 21 -9.67 -17.36 3.00
N HIS A 22 -9.36 -17.66 4.25
CA HIS A 22 -8.21 -17.08 4.97
C HIS A 22 -7.00 -17.97 4.75
N ALA A 23 -5.97 -17.46 4.06
CA ALA A 23 -4.72 -18.19 3.87
C ALA A 23 -4.02 -18.37 5.22
N LYS A 24 -3.63 -19.61 5.55
CA LYS A 24 -2.84 -19.93 6.74
C LYS A 24 -1.40 -19.46 6.52
N GLU A 25 -0.98 -18.40 7.20
CA GLU A 25 0.42 -17.95 7.19
C GLU A 25 1.35 -19.05 7.72
N LEU A 26 2.51 -19.22 7.06
CA LEU A 26 3.56 -20.12 7.56
C LEU A 26 4.17 -19.53 8.84
N VAL A 27 4.50 -20.38 9.81
CA VAL A 27 5.25 -19.91 10.98
C VAL A 27 6.58 -19.31 10.52
N GLY A 28 6.85 -18.08 10.97
CA GLY A 28 8.05 -17.32 10.57
C GLY A 28 7.90 -16.49 9.30
N SER A 29 6.70 -16.42 8.70
CA SER A 29 6.42 -15.40 7.69
C SER A 29 6.40 -14.01 8.31
N ILE A 30 6.80 -13.03 7.50
CA ILE A 30 6.64 -11.63 7.84
C ILE A 30 5.21 -11.25 7.45
N PRO A 31 4.41 -10.64 8.36
CA PRO A 31 3.07 -10.21 8.02
C PRO A 31 3.17 -9.19 6.88
N GLY A 32 2.54 -9.47 5.75
CA GLY A 32 2.60 -8.60 4.60
C GLY A 32 1.51 -8.86 3.59
N GLN A 33 0.99 -7.79 3.00
CA GLN A 33 -0.06 -7.85 2.00
C GLN A 33 0.50 -7.57 0.62
N LEU A 34 0.33 -8.54 -0.29
CA LEU A 34 0.59 -8.37 -1.72
C LEU A 34 -0.68 -7.88 -2.43
N SER A 35 -0.53 -6.91 -3.32
CA SER A 35 -1.57 -6.48 -4.25
C SER A 35 -0.95 -6.06 -5.59
N VAL A 36 -1.72 -6.13 -6.67
CA VAL A 36 -1.32 -5.56 -7.97
C VAL A 36 -2.12 -4.29 -8.20
N ARG A 37 -1.45 -3.17 -8.46
CA ARG A 37 -2.08 -1.87 -8.71
C ARG A 37 -1.49 -1.25 -9.96
N GLN A 38 -2.34 -0.98 -10.96
CA GLN A 38 -1.90 -0.39 -12.24
C GLN A 38 -0.73 -1.16 -12.90
N GLY A 39 -0.74 -2.49 -12.79
CA GLY A 39 0.33 -3.36 -13.32
C GLY A 39 1.60 -3.41 -12.47
N ALA A 40 1.69 -2.65 -11.37
CA ALA A 40 2.79 -2.75 -10.41
C ALA A 40 2.50 -3.79 -9.33
N ALA A 41 3.52 -4.55 -8.94
CA ALA A 41 3.47 -5.34 -7.72
C ALA A 41 3.67 -4.41 -6.52
N VAL A 42 2.70 -4.42 -5.60
CA VAL A 42 2.69 -3.60 -4.38
C VAL A 42 2.68 -4.52 -3.17
N TYR A 43 3.63 -4.31 -2.26
CA TYR A 43 3.72 -5.07 -1.00
C TYR A 43 3.71 -4.10 0.19
N THR A 44 3.05 -4.45 1.28
CA THR A 44 3.02 -3.65 2.50
C THR A 44 3.31 -4.52 3.70
N ILE A 45 4.33 -4.14 4.47
CA ILE A 45 4.80 -4.83 5.67
C ILE A 45 4.61 -3.87 6.86
N PRO A 46 3.56 -4.05 7.68
CA PRO A 46 3.36 -3.22 8.87
C PRO A 46 4.50 -3.43 9.88
N ILE A 47 4.99 -2.34 10.45
CA ILE A 47 5.99 -2.36 11.53
C ILE A 47 5.22 -2.40 12.84
N GLN A 48 5.43 -3.46 13.62
CA GLN A 48 4.86 -3.56 14.96
C GLN A 48 5.55 -2.55 15.88
N ILE A 49 4.78 -1.59 16.37
CA ILE A 49 5.26 -0.60 17.33
C ILE A 49 4.41 -0.64 18.61
N PRO A 50 5.00 -0.30 19.77
CA PRO A 50 4.26 -0.23 21.01
C PRO A 50 3.16 0.86 20.96
N PRO A 51 2.12 0.74 21.80
CA PRO A 51 1.11 1.79 21.93
C PRO A 51 1.74 3.14 22.26
N GLY A 52 1.30 4.18 21.55
CA GLY A 52 1.76 5.55 21.77
C GLY A 52 1.20 6.17 23.05
N VAL A 53 1.92 7.15 23.60
CA VAL A 53 1.44 7.92 24.74
C VAL A 53 0.17 8.70 24.37
N ALA A 54 -0.81 8.71 25.28
CA ALA A 54 -2.09 9.38 25.07
C ALA A 54 -2.84 8.99 23.77
N GLY A 55 -2.61 7.77 23.25
CA GLY A 55 -3.25 7.28 22.02
C GLY A 55 -2.62 7.81 20.72
N MET A 56 -1.49 8.53 20.80
CA MET A 56 -0.74 8.99 19.62
C MET A 56 0.24 7.92 19.14
N GLN A 57 -0.29 6.86 18.53
CA GLN A 57 0.51 5.82 17.88
C GLN A 57 0.74 6.18 16.41
N SER A 58 1.99 6.13 15.94
CA SER A 58 2.30 6.31 14.52
C SER A 58 1.96 5.04 13.73
N ASP A 59 1.41 5.17 12.53
CA ASP A 59 1.21 4.01 11.65
C ASP A 59 2.42 3.90 10.71
N LEU A 60 3.32 2.96 10.97
CA LEU A 60 4.56 2.77 10.20
C LEU A 60 4.52 1.46 9.42
N ALA A 61 4.91 1.51 8.15
CA ALA A 61 5.04 0.31 7.33
C ALA A 61 6.15 0.46 6.27
N ILE A 62 6.83 -0.65 5.97
CA ILE A 62 7.68 -0.75 4.78
C ILE A 62 6.76 -1.06 3.60
N THR A 63 6.86 -0.27 2.54
CA THR A 63 6.09 -0.48 1.31
C THR A 63 7.03 -0.75 0.14
N TYR A 64 6.62 -1.67 -0.73
CA TYR A 64 7.29 -1.96 -1.98
C TYR A 64 6.36 -1.64 -3.14
N ASN A 65 6.89 -1.05 -4.20
CA ASN A 65 6.23 -0.86 -5.48
C ASN A 65 7.24 -1.10 -6.59
N SER A 66 6.97 -2.07 -7.47
CA SER A 66 7.89 -2.44 -8.57
C SER A 66 8.15 -1.30 -9.57
N ASN A 67 7.27 -0.30 -9.63
CA ASN A 67 7.42 0.88 -10.49
C ASN A 67 8.04 2.08 -9.74
N ALA A 68 8.30 1.97 -8.43
CA ALA A 68 8.90 3.05 -7.67
C ALA A 68 10.42 3.12 -7.90
N GLY A 69 10.93 4.36 -7.94
CA GLY A 69 12.36 4.65 -8.07
C GLY A 69 13.16 4.37 -6.79
N ASN A 70 14.36 4.93 -6.71
CA ASN A 70 15.21 4.77 -5.53
C ASN A 70 14.74 5.67 -4.38
N GLY A 71 14.60 5.10 -3.19
CA GLY A 71 14.24 5.80 -1.96
C GLY A 71 15.21 5.53 -0.81
N LEU A 72 14.79 5.90 0.41
CA LEU A 72 15.57 5.70 1.63
C LEU A 72 15.99 4.24 1.86
N LEU A 73 15.15 3.30 1.43
CA LEU A 73 15.35 1.85 1.62
C LEU A 73 15.84 1.14 0.34
N GLY A 74 16.20 1.89 -0.70
CA GLY A 74 16.59 1.35 -2.00
C GLY A 74 15.50 1.45 -3.07
N VAL A 75 15.75 0.82 -4.22
CA VAL A 75 14.84 0.85 -5.37
C VAL A 75 13.57 0.07 -5.07
N GLY A 76 12.41 0.69 -5.32
CA GLY A 76 11.11 0.09 -5.12
C GLY A 76 10.63 0.08 -3.67
N PHE A 77 11.53 0.24 -2.68
CA PHE A 77 11.20 0.22 -1.26
C PHE A 77 11.10 1.63 -0.67
N SER A 78 10.11 1.84 0.19
CA SER A 78 9.95 3.09 0.95
C SER A 78 9.39 2.85 2.34
N LEU A 79 9.66 3.78 3.25
CA LEU A 79 9.09 3.81 4.60
C LEU A 79 7.90 4.76 4.62
N SER A 80 6.72 4.24 4.98
CA SER A 80 5.48 5.00 5.10
C SER A 80 5.20 5.38 6.56
N GLY A 81 4.34 6.41 6.75
CA GLY A 81 3.97 6.91 8.08
C GLY A 81 4.84 8.05 8.62
N LEU A 82 5.87 8.43 7.87
CA LEU A 82 6.72 9.58 8.19
C LEU A 82 6.39 10.78 7.28
N SER A 83 6.55 11.98 7.82
CA SER A 83 6.59 13.19 7.00
C SER A 83 7.97 13.36 6.39
N THR A 84 8.04 13.67 5.09
CA THR A 84 9.30 13.93 4.39
C THR A 84 9.23 15.25 3.64
N ILE A 85 10.30 16.04 3.69
CA ILE A 85 10.46 17.22 2.84
C ILE A 85 11.36 16.82 1.66
N THR A 86 10.81 16.85 0.45
CA THR A 86 11.56 16.62 -0.79
C THR A 86 11.73 17.94 -1.53
N ARG A 87 12.81 18.06 -2.32
CA ARG A 87 12.96 19.20 -3.22
C ARG A 87 11.91 19.10 -4.34
N CYS A 88 11.16 20.17 -4.56
CA CYS A 88 10.30 20.28 -5.74
C CYS A 88 11.13 20.55 -7.00
N GLY A 89 10.54 20.26 -8.16
CA GLY A 89 11.09 20.67 -9.45
C GLY A 89 11.37 22.17 -9.49
N GLN A 90 12.52 22.57 -10.04
CA GLN A 90 12.83 23.98 -10.23
C GLN A 90 11.93 24.58 -11.32
N THR A 91 11.37 25.75 -11.06
CA THR A 91 10.55 26.49 -12.05
C THR A 91 11.20 27.82 -12.37
N ILE A 92 11.03 28.33 -13.59
CA ILE A 92 11.56 29.65 -13.96
C ILE A 92 10.92 30.75 -13.09
N ALA A 93 9.64 30.59 -12.75
CA ALA A 93 8.91 31.56 -11.94
C ALA A 93 9.47 31.70 -10.51
N GLN A 94 9.85 30.59 -9.87
CA GLN A 94 10.34 30.58 -8.49
C GLN A 94 11.87 30.73 -8.41
N ASN A 95 12.60 30.13 -9.36
CA ASN A 95 14.05 29.97 -9.30
C ASN A 95 14.80 30.89 -10.28
N ARG A 96 14.10 31.59 -11.19
CA ARG A 96 14.68 32.45 -12.25
C ARG A 96 15.71 31.75 -13.15
N VAL A 97 15.75 30.42 -13.10
CA VAL A 97 16.57 29.56 -13.94
C VAL A 97 15.68 28.46 -14.50
N LYS A 98 15.93 28.03 -15.74
CA LYS A 98 15.28 26.84 -16.29
C LYS A 98 15.83 25.64 -15.51
N GLY A 99 14.98 25.03 -14.69
CA GLY A 99 15.31 23.77 -14.03
C GLY A 99 15.73 22.73 -15.06
N GLY A 100 16.79 21.98 -14.76
CA GLY A 100 16.97 20.68 -15.40
C GLY A 100 15.76 19.79 -15.10
N ALA A 101 15.52 18.76 -15.89
CA ALA A 101 14.59 17.70 -15.47
C ALA A 101 15.08 17.23 -14.11
N VAL A 102 14.30 17.48 -13.05
CA VAL A 102 14.60 16.95 -11.72
C VAL A 102 14.24 15.48 -11.81
N THR A 103 15.18 14.69 -12.31
CA THR A 103 15.07 13.25 -12.32
C THR A 103 15.08 12.81 -10.86
N ASN A 104 14.09 12.02 -10.48
CA ASN A 104 14.22 11.28 -9.24
C ASN A 104 15.49 10.42 -9.33
N PRO A 105 16.23 10.18 -8.23
CA PRO A 105 17.35 9.24 -8.25
C PRO A 105 16.85 7.89 -8.79
N GLY A 106 17.19 7.55 -10.03
CA GLY A 106 16.71 6.34 -10.70
C GLY A 106 15.96 6.55 -12.03
N GLU A 107 15.73 7.77 -12.51
CA GLU A 107 15.32 7.98 -13.90
C GLU A 107 16.54 7.78 -14.82
N LYS A 108 16.64 6.60 -15.42
CA LYS A 108 17.69 6.25 -16.38
C LYS A 108 17.25 6.77 -17.76
N THR A 109 18.01 7.71 -18.32
CA THR A 109 18.04 7.99 -19.75
C THR A 109 18.60 6.81 -20.53
#